data_AF-A0A424JXD9-F1
#
_entry.id   AF-A0A424JXD9-F1
#
_cell.length_a   1.000
_cell.length_b   1.000
_cell.length_c   1.000
_cell.angle_alpha   90.00
_cell.angle_beta   90.00
_cell.angle_gamma   90.00
#
_symmetry.space_group_name_H-M   'P 1'
#
loop_
_entity.id
_entity.type
_entity.pdbx_description
1 polymer ?
#
loop_
_entity_poly.entity_id
_entity_poly.type
_entity_poly.pdbx_seq_one_letter_code
_entity_poly.pdbx_strand_id
1 'polypeptide(L)'
;MNRGLVVTIDGAAGTGKSTAARRLAEVLGWQFLDTGAMYRAAALAMLEAGEDPADSAAAAARVQRIQVDFDWSASPPEIRLDGRGVGHRIRDLDVSAAASAIAIHPPVRDRLNQLQREVAASCEGLVSEGRDQGSVVFPDALVRFFLSAPVEIRAERRIRQLEAQGKFADAQAVRQDLEDRDERDQTRDEAPLVRAPGSVDIDTGRMDEATVVNRMVHIVEDAHQVGAPADTSRRRVNPAPGMNPVRRFIVWKCIRGVVEVWCRLWHGLRMWNRDALPPEGPLIYIMNHQSLLDPPLVGVLVRRRPCAFLARKGLFAFKPFGAFIRFLCAIPLDIARGGGRALRSAIRELEAGRCVLIFPEGRRTEDGRMARFRGGVLLLARKTNAPVVPLAIDGSWDAWNRHRKLPRLGAAIGMRIGEPIPAEVLGAMEEAEALEHLKREVEKLRLEVRGDLRRATRGAWPKPGLGDVPYWAEQDGDSAENSPEADVKD
;
A
#
# COMPACT_ATOMS: atom_id res chain seq x y z
N MET A 1 -21.59 -1.69 19.15
CA MET A 1 -21.14 -0.32 18.88
C MET A 1 -19.86 -0.43 18.06
N ASN A 2 -19.87 0.02 16.79
CA ASN A 2 -18.65 0.07 15.99
C ASN A 2 -17.71 1.07 16.68
N ARG A 3 -16.51 0.63 17.09
CA ARG A 3 -15.44 1.58 17.42
C ARG A 3 -15.00 2.21 16.10
N GLY A 4 -15.05 3.54 16.01
CA GLY A 4 -14.51 4.29 14.88
C GLY A 4 -13.03 3.96 14.65
N LEU A 5 -12.59 3.98 13.40
CA LEU A 5 -11.19 3.75 13.06
C LEU A 5 -10.37 4.97 13.44
N VAL A 6 -9.22 4.77 14.08
CA VAL A 6 -8.36 5.87 14.50
C VAL A 6 -6.96 5.68 13.94
N VAL A 7 -6.40 6.73 13.35
CA VAL A 7 -4.99 6.85 13.00
C VAL A 7 -4.39 7.97 13.84
N THR A 8 -3.24 7.73 14.47
CA THR A 8 -2.56 8.76 15.27
C THR A 8 -1.29 9.24 14.59
N ILE A 9 -0.97 10.52 14.80
CA ILE A 9 0.25 11.16 14.31
C ILE A 9 0.87 11.94 15.47
N ASP A 10 1.93 11.37 16.04
CA ASP A 10 2.71 11.99 17.10
C ASP A 10 4.03 12.54 16.56
N GLY A 11 4.60 13.53 17.23
CA GLY A 11 5.90 14.08 16.86
C GLY A 11 6.15 15.46 17.46
N ALA A 12 7.43 15.85 17.49
CA ALA A 12 7.86 17.14 17.99
C ALA A 12 7.27 18.32 17.18
N ALA A 13 7.35 19.53 17.73
CA ALA A 13 6.91 20.75 17.04
C ALA A 13 7.75 20.99 15.77
N GLY A 14 7.12 21.39 14.66
CA GLY A 14 7.82 21.70 13.40
C GLY A 14 8.11 20.49 12.49
N THR A 15 7.71 19.28 12.87
CA THR A 15 7.86 18.06 12.06
C THR A 15 6.91 17.98 10.86
N GLY A 16 5.93 18.87 10.73
CA GLY A 16 4.94 18.84 9.64
C GLY A 16 3.70 17.99 9.93
N LYS A 17 3.58 17.44 11.15
CA LYS A 17 2.42 16.68 11.65
C LYS A 17 1.05 17.27 11.26
N SER A 18 0.82 18.55 11.49
CA SER A 18 -0.52 19.15 11.28
C SER A 18 -0.91 19.22 9.82
N THR A 19 0.08 19.37 8.95
CA THR A 19 -0.17 19.37 7.51
C THR A 19 -0.36 17.95 6.99
N ALA A 20 0.50 17.01 7.40
CA ALA A 20 0.39 15.61 7.04
C ALA A 20 -0.93 14.98 7.52
N ALA A 21 -1.36 15.28 8.75
CA ALA A 21 -2.60 14.78 9.34
C ALA A 21 -3.84 15.26 8.59
N ARG A 22 -3.89 16.56 8.27
CA ARG A 22 -5.00 17.14 7.51
C ARG A 22 -5.11 16.52 6.12
N ARG A 23 -3.98 16.44 5.40
CA ARG A 23 -3.91 15.84 4.07
C ARG A 23 -4.29 14.36 4.09
N LEU A 24 -3.81 13.61 5.07
CA LEU A 24 -4.17 12.20 5.23
C LEU A 24 -5.66 12.03 5.45
N ALA A 25 -6.27 12.84 6.33
CA ALA A 25 -7.70 12.82 6.56
C ALA A 25 -8.51 13.15 5.29
N GLU A 26 -8.10 14.18 4.54
CA GLU A 26 -8.69 14.55 3.24
C GLU A 26 -8.66 13.38 2.25
N VAL A 27 -7.51 12.73 2.08
CA VAL A 27 -7.34 11.62 1.14
C VAL A 27 -8.17 10.40 1.54
N LEU A 28 -8.24 10.09 2.84
CA LEU A 28 -9.01 8.95 3.36
C LEU A 28 -10.52 9.22 3.45
N GLY A 29 -10.96 10.48 3.31
CA GLY A 29 -12.33 10.89 3.61
C GLY A 29 -12.70 10.76 5.08
N TRP A 30 -11.72 10.89 5.99
CA TRP A 30 -11.87 10.75 7.43
C TRP A 30 -11.91 12.11 8.12
N GLN A 31 -12.36 12.13 9.38
CA GLN A 31 -12.35 13.35 10.18
C GLN A 31 -10.94 13.65 10.70
N PHE A 32 -10.58 14.93 10.84
CA PHE A 32 -9.29 15.37 11.35
C PHE A 32 -9.44 16.02 12.73
N LEU A 33 -8.67 15.58 13.72
CA LEU A 33 -8.65 16.13 15.07
C LEU A 33 -7.29 16.79 15.40
N ASP A 34 -7.30 18.12 15.51
CA ASP A 34 -6.21 18.90 16.11
C ASP A 34 -6.41 18.95 17.64
N THR A 35 -5.74 18.05 18.36
CA THR A 35 -5.84 18.00 19.82
C THR A 35 -5.24 19.24 20.49
N GLY A 36 -4.26 19.89 19.85
CA GLY A 36 -3.71 21.15 20.31
C GLY A 36 -4.75 22.27 20.33
N ALA A 37 -5.70 22.26 19.40
CA ALA A 37 -6.82 23.21 19.41
C ALA A 37 -7.73 23.00 20.62
N MET A 38 -7.92 21.75 21.08
CA MET A 38 -8.71 21.45 22.29
C MET A 38 -8.07 22.02 23.55
N TYR A 39 -6.75 21.83 23.73
CA TYR A 39 -6.03 22.43 24.84
C TYR A 39 -6.09 23.97 24.79
N ARG A 40 -6.01 24.56 23.60
CA ARG A 40 -6.14 26.02 23.44
C ARG A 40 -7.56 26.53 23.71
N ALA A 41 -8.60 25.79 23.35
CA ALA A 41 -9.97 26.12 23.71
C ALA A 41 -10.20 26.05 25.23
N ALA A 42 -9.69 25.01 25.89
CA ALA A 42 -9.73 24.91 27.35
C ALA A 42 -8.99 26.06 28.05
N ALA A 43 -7.80 26.41 27.55
CA ALA A 43 -7.03 27.53 28.07
C ALA A 43 -7.72 28.88 27.86
N LEU A 44 -8.34 29.08 26.69
CA LEU A 44 -9.13 30.28 26.42
C LEU A 44 -10.28 30.43 27.43
N ALA A 45 -10.97 29.33 27.77
CA ALA A 45 -12.05 29.35 28.74
C ALA A 45 -11.59 29.78 30.14
N MET A 46 -10.37 29.39 30.55
CA MET A 46 -9.77 29.85 31.81
C MET A 46 -9.43 31.34 31.76
N LEU A 47 -8.80 31.80 30.68
CA LEU A 47 -8.41 33.19 30.51
C LEU A 47 -9.62 34.14 30.52
N GLU A 48 -10.71 33.76 29.84
CA GLU A 48 -11.95 34.54 29.84
C GLU A 48 -12.65 34.56 31.21
N ALA A 49 -12.42 33.54 32.04
CA ALA A 49 -12.91 33.50 33.42
C ALA A 49 -11.99 34.23 34.43
N GLY A 50 -10.83 34.72 33.99
CA GLY A 50 -9.82 35.31 34.88
C GLY A 50 -9.16 34.31 35.83
N GLU A 51 -9.15 33.02 35.46
CA GLU A 51 -8.55 31.94 36.25
C GLU A 51 -7.08 31.75 35.86
N ASP A 52 -6.23 31.40 36.84
CA ASP A 52 -4.80 31.14 36.60
C ASP A 52 -4.58 29.75 35.96
N PRO A 53 -4.03 29.66 34.72
CA PRO A 53 -3.69 28.39 34.08
C PRO A 53 -2.70 27.51 34.86
N ALA A 54 -1.91 28.10 35.75
CA ALA A 54 -0.97 27.36 36.60
C ALA A 54 -1.66 26.67 37.79
N ASP A 55 -2.87 27.08 38.17
CA ASP A 55 -3.66 26.44 39.23
C ASP A 55 -4.33 25.17 38.69
N SER A 56 -3.79 24.02 39.10
CA SER A 56 -4.28 22.70 38.71
C SER A 56 -5.75 22.46 39.07
N ALA A 57 -6.19 22.93 40.25
CA ALA A 57 -7.56 22.72 40.72
C ALA A 57 -8.56 23.59 39.96
N ALA A 58 -8.20 24.86 39.72
CA ALA A 58 -9.00 25.75 38.89
C ALA A 58 -9.11 25.23 37.45
N ALA A 59 -8.00 24.80 36.85
CA ALA A 59 -7.96 24.23 35.51
C ALA A 59 -8.83 22.97 35.39
N ALA A 60 -8.71 22.05 36.35
CA ALA A 60 -9.53 20.83 36.40
C ALA A 60 -11.04 21.16 36.47
N ALA A 61 -11.42 22.09 37.35
CA ALA A 61 -12.81 22.50 37.52
C ALA A 61 -13.38 23.18 36.27
N ARG A 62 -12.57 23.99 35.56
CA ARG A 62 -12.97 24.64 34.30
C ARG A 62 -13.20 23.62 33.20
N VAL A 63 -12.25 22.72 32.97
CA VAL A 63 -12.29 21.74 31.88
C VAL A 63 -13.44 20.73 32.03
N GLN A 64 -13.93 20.51 33.25
CA GLN A 64 -15.14 19.72 33.50
C GLN A 64 -16.44 20.41 33.06
N ARG A 65 -16.48 21.75 33.02
CA ARG A 65 -17.70 22.53 32.73
C ARG A 65 -17.84 22.97 31.28
N ILE A 66 -16.73 23.05 30.55
CA ILE A 66 -16.76 23.48 29.15
C ILE A 66 -17.34 22.41 28.23
N GLN A 67 -18.03 22.84 27.19
CA GLN A 67 -18.42 22.01 26.06
C GLN A 67 -17.50 22.33 24.87
N VAL A 68 -16.85 21.29 24.33
CA VAL A 68 -15.97 21.41 23.16
C VAL A 68 -16.55 20.57 22.05
N ASP A 69 -17.02 21.23 21.00
CA ASP A 69 -17.61 20.61 19.82
C ASP A 69 -16.82 20.99 18.56
N PHE A 70 -17.09 20.27 17.46
CA PHE A 70 -16.46 20.49 16.17
C PHE A 70 -17.52 20.66 15.09
N ASP A 71 -17.39 21.72 14.31
CA ASP A 71 -18.11 21.87 13.05
C ASP A 71 -17.35 21.15 11.94
N TRP A 72 -17.78 19.91 11.67
CA TRP A 72 -17.21 19.04 10.65
C TRP A 72 -17.55 19.46 9.21
N SER A 73 -18.38 20.51 9.02
CA SER A 73 -18.69 21.02 7.68
C SER A 73 -17.56 21.86 7.07
N ALA A 74 -16.62 22.32 7.90
CA ALA A 74 -15.43 23.05 7.48
C ALA A 74 -14.17 22.15 7.43
N SER A 75 -13.21 22.49 6.56
CA SER A 75 -11.88 21.86 6.54
C SER A 75 -10.77 22.91 6.67
N PRO A 76 -9.97 22.89 7.76
CA PRO A 76 -10.10 22.03 8.94
C PRO A 76 -11.38 22.33 9.74
N PRO A 77 -11.88 21.38 10.54
CA PRO A 77 -13.10 21.56 11.33
C PRO A 77 -12.95 22.73 12.31
N GLU A 78 -14.01 23.54 12.42
CA GLU A 78 -14.02 24.68 13.33
C GLU A 78 -14.36 24.21 14.75
N ILE A 79 -13.48 24.52 15.70
CA ILE A 79 -13.72 24.23 17.11
C ILE A 79 -14.70 25.24 17.72
N ARG A 80 -15.69 24.72 18.45
CA ARG A 80 -16.68 25.48 19.18
C ARG A 80 -16.52 25.26 20.67
N LEU A 81 -16.52 26.34 21.43
CA LEU A 81 -16.43 26.36 22.88
C LEU A 81 -17.75 26.91 23.45
N ASP A 82 -18.50 26.10 24.19
CA ASP A 82 -19.83 26.45 24.70
C ASP A 82 -20.76 26.96 23.58
N GLY A 83 -20.71 26.28 22.42
CA GLY A 83 -21.52 26.59 21.24
C GLY A 83 -21.02 27.72 20.33
N ARG A 84 -19.95 28.45 20.70
CA ARG A 84 -19.40 29.55 19.88
C ARG A 84 -18.10 29.16 19.16
N GLY A 85 -17.93 29.56 17.90
CA GLY A 85 -16.67 29.36 17.16
C GLY A 85 -15.54 30.21 17.75
N VAL A 86 -14.37 29.60 18.01
CA VAL A 86 -13.22 30.29 18.64
C VAL A 86 -11.94 30.24 17.79
N GLY A 87 -12.03 29.82 16.53
CA GLY A 87 -10.89 29.43 15.69
C GLY A 87 -9.75 30.45 15.55
N HIS A 88 -10.05 31.75 15.50
CA HIS A 88 -9.02 32.81 15.45
C HIS A 88 -8.36 33.01 16.81
N ARG A 89 -9.17 33.19 17.86
CA ARG A 89 -8.74 33.52 19.22
C ARG A 89 -7.81 32.45 19.81
N ILE A 90 -8.10 31.18 19.54
CA ILE A 90 -7.27 30.06 20.05
C ILE A 90 -5.88 29.98 19.41
N ARG A 91 -5.52 30.86 18.48
CA ARG A 91 -4.18 30.90 17.85
C ARG A 91 -3.29 32.02 18.40
N ASP A 92 -3.83 32.85 19.30
CA ASP A 92 -3.09 33.94 19.91
C ASP A 92 -1.99 33.41 20.86
N LEU A 93 -0.98 34.25 21.09
CA LEU A 93 0.21 33.89 21.86
C LEU A 93 -0.10 33.62 23.34
N ASP A 94 -0.97 34.42 23.94
CA ASP A 94 -1.41 34.28 25.33
C ASP A 94 -2.15 32.96 25.56
N VAL A 95 -3.06 32.59 24.65
CA VAL A 95 -3.77 31.30 24.71
C VAL A 95 -2.82 30.14 24.48
N SER A 96 -1.85 30.29 23.58
CA SER A 96 -0.83 29.26 23.35
C SER A 96 0.04 29.03 24.58
N ALA A 97 0.43 30.09 25.29
CA ALA A 97 1.17 29.99 26.54
C ALA A 97 0.34 29.34 27.66
N ALA A 98 -0.93 29.76 27.81
CA ALA A 98 -1.85 29.17 28.78
C ALA A 98 -2.13 27.68 28.48
N ALA A 99 -2.25 27.29 27.20
CA ALA A 99 -2.41 25.90 26.80
C ALA A 99 -1.23 25.03 27.23
N SER A 100 0.01 25.54 27.14
CA SER A 100 1.18 24.85 27.68
C SER A 100 1.15 24.74 29.20
N ALA A 101 0.67 25.77 29.91
CA ALA A 101 0.55 25.77 31.37
C ALA A 101 -0.52 24.81 31.89
N ILE A 102 -1.62 24.59 31.17
CA ILE A 102 -2.64 23.62 31.60
C ILE A 102 -2.29 22.17 31.20
N ALA A 103 -1.50 21.98 30.15
CA ALA A 103 -1.20 20.66 29.59
C ALA A 103 -0.32 19.78 30.50
N ILE A 104 0.29 20.38 31.53
CA ILE A 104 1.07 19.68 32.56
C ILE A 104 0.21 19.10 33.68
N HIS A 105 -1.07 19.49 33.79
CA HIS A 105 -1.94 19.06 34.89
C HIS A 105 -2.65 17.75 34.56
N PRO A 106 -2.42 16.65 35.32
CA PRO A 106 -3.04 15.35 35.04
C PRO A 106 -4.58 15.39 34.91
N PRO A 107 -5.32 16.05 35.82
CA PRO A 107 -6.79 16.07 35.74
C PRO A 107 -7.33 16.76 34.47
N VAL A 108 -6.59 17.73 33.92
CA VAL A 108 -6.93 18.39 32.66
C VAL A 108 -6.72 17.42 31.50
N ARG A 109 -5.58 16.72 31.47
CA ARG A 109 -5.25 15.74 30.45
C ARG A 109 -6.28 14.61 30.43
N ASP A 110 -6.63 14.07 31.59
CA ASP A 110 -7.62 13.00 31.73
C ASP A 110 -8.96 13.37 31.09
N ARG A 111 -9.48 14.57 31.41
CA ARG A 111 -10.75 15.03 30.84
C ARG A 111 -10.65 15.30 29.34
N LEU A 112 -9.58 15.92 28.86
CA LEU A 112 -9.40 16.18 27.44
C LEU A 112 -9.17 14.88 26.64
N ASN A 113 -8.49 13.89 27.22
CA ASN A 113 -8.31 12.56 26.62
C ASN A 113 -9.62 11.81 26.53
N GLN A 114 -10.48 11.94 27.54
CA GLN A 114 -11.84 11.40 27.49
C GLN A 114 -12.64 12.02 26.33
N LEU A 115 -12.62 13.35 26.19
CA LEU A 115 -13.30 14.06 25.08
C LEU A 115 -12.78 13.61 23.71
N GLN A 116 -11.47 13.44 23.55
CA GLN A 116 -10.88 12.93 22.30
C GLN A 116 -11.41 11.54 21.94
N ARG A 117 -11.55 10.64 22.94
CA ARG A 117 -12.10 9.29 22.74
C ARG A 117 -13.60 9.32 22.43
N GLU A 118 -14.35 10.24 23.03
CA GLU A 118 -15.77 10.47 22.72
C GLU A 118 -15.94 10.94 21.27
N VAL A 119 -15.11 11.88 20.81
CA VAL A 119 -15.07 12.32 19.41
C VAL A 119 -14.78 11.14 18.48
N ALA A 120 -13.73 10.37 18.76
CA ALA A 120 -13.37 9.20 17.94
C ALA A 120 -14.49 8.16 17.85
N ALA A 121 -15.27 7.96 18.93
CA ALA A 121 -16.40 7.04 18.93
C ALA A 121 -17.59 7.54 18.10
N SER A 122 -17.68 8.86 17.84
CA SER A 122 -18.73 9.48 17.03
C SER A 122 -18.43 9.48 15.52
N CYS A 123 -17.19 9.17 15.12
CA CYS A 123 -16.74 9.17 13.73
C CYS A 123 -16.56 7.74 13.19
N GLU A 124 -16.77 7.54 11.89
CA GLU A 124 -16.42 6.27 11.24
C GLU A 124 -14.89 6.10 11.10
N GLY A 125 -14.20 7.21 10.83
CA GLY A 125 -12.74 7.29 10.75
C GLY A 125 -12.22 8.64 11.25
N LEU A 126 -11.13 8.62 12.00
CA LEU A 126 -10.49 9.78 12.62
C LEU A 126 -8.97 9.73 12.44
N VAL A 127 -8.39 10.83 11.98
CA VAL A 127 -6.94 11.10 12.04
C VAL A 127 -6.70 12.10 13.16
N SER A 128 -6.06 11.66 14.25
CA SER A 128 -5.75 12.51 15.41
C SER A 128 -4.27 12.84 15.46
N GLU A 129 -3.92 14.12 15.63
CA GLU A 129 -2.52 14.54 15.83
C GLU A 129 -2.23 15.05 17.24
N GLY A 130 -1.00 14.84 17.72
CA GLY A 130 -0.59 15.33 19.04
C GLY A 130 0.85 14.99 19.43
N ARG A 131 1.02 14.60 20.70
CA ARG A 131 2.31 14.22 21.30
C ARG A 131 2.28 12.81 21.88
N ASP A 132 1.13 12.40 22.39
CA ASP A 132 0.90 11.14 23.10
C ASP A 132 -0.37 10.43 22.62
N GLN A 133 -0.76 10.67 21.37
CA GLN A 133 -1.98 10.11 20.78
C GLN A 133 -1.89 8.59 20.67
N GLY A 134 -0.80 8.05 20.13
CA GLY A 134 -0.59 6.61 19.96
C GLY A 134 -0.07 5.89 21.20
N SER A 135 0.45 6.62 22.19
CA SER A 135 0.98 6.04 23.44
C SER A 135 -0.06 6.04 24.56
N VAL A 136 -0.91 7.06 24.66
CA VAL A 136 -1.84 7.27 25.79
C VAL A 136 -3.30 7.35 25.36
N VAL A 137 -3.62 8.20 24.37
CA VAL A 137 -5.03 8.48 24.05
C VAL A 137 -5.69 7.30 23.31
N PHE A 138 -5.02 6.80 22.28
CA PHE A 138 -5.45 5.73 21.38
C PHE A 138 -4.34 4.67 21.23
N PRO A 139 -4.01 3.91 22.29
CA PRO A 139 -3.03 2.84 22.21
C PRO A 139 -3.42 1.73 21.22
N ASP A 140 -4.73 1.56 21.01
CA ASP A 140 -5.32 0.59 20.08
C ASP A 140 -5.60 1.19 18.67
N ALA A 141 -5.02 2.34 18.33
CA ALA A 141 -5.22 2.96 17.02
C ALA A 141 -4.81 2.00 15.89
N LEU A 142 -5.55 2.06 14.77
CA LEU A 142 -5.33 1.24 13.57
C LEU A 142 -3.89 1.38 13.06
N VAL A 143 -3.40 2.62 13.00
CA VAL A 143 -2.00 2.95 12.74
C VAL A 143 -1.56 4.06 13.68
N ARG A 144 -0.34 3.95 14.19
CA ARG A 144 0.30 4.97 15.01
C ARG A 144 1.54 5.45 14.26
N PHE A 145 1.53 6.69 13.78
CA PHE A 145 2.68 7.31 13.13
C PHE A 145 3.46 8.15 14.13
N PHE A 146 4.79 8.14 14.00
CA PHE A 146 5.67 9.07 14.71
C PHE A 146 6.52 9.83 13.69
N LEU A 147 6.31 11.14 13.58
CA LEU A 147 7.02 12.02 12.66
C LEU A 147 8.22 12.66 13.35
N SER A 148 9.38 12.56 12.71
CA SER A 148 10.62 13.18 13.18
C SER A 148 11.24 14.10 12.12
N ALA A 149 12.03 15.06 12.59
CA ALA A 149 12.95 15.85 11.77
C ALA A 149 14.03 16.44 12.68
N PRO A 150 15.26 16.66 12.18
CA PRO A 150 16.30 17.41 12.90
C PRO A 150 15.80 18.79 13.35
N VAL A 151 16.25 19.25 14.52
CA VAL A 151 15.85 20.55 15.10
C VAL A 151 16.14 21.70 14.16
N GLU A 152 17.23 21.63 13.42
CA GLU A 152 17.64 22.64 12.43
C GLU A 152 16.58 22.79 11.33
N ILE A 153 16.10 21.68 10.78
CA ILE A 153 15.06 21.67 9.74
C ILE A 153 13.73 22.18 10.31
N ARG A 154 13.41 21.83 11.56
CA ARG A 154 12.18 22.30 12.24
C ARG A 154 12.24 23.80 12.51
N ALA A 155 13.39 24.32 12.92
CA ALA A 155 13.63 25.75 13.13
C ALA A 155 13.48 26.53 11.83
N GLU A 156 14.09 26.08 10.73
CA GLU A 156 13.94 26.71 9.42
C GLU A 156 12.47 26.76 8.96
N ARG A 157 11.73 25.67 9.11
CA ARG A 157 10.28 25.63 8.80
C ARG A 157 9.50 26.64 9.63
N ARG A 158 9.84 26.77 10.90
CA ARG A 158 9.19 27.70 11.84
C ARG A 158 9.51 29.16 11.52
N ILE A 159 10.76 29.47 11.18
CA ILE A 159 11.19 30.80 10.74
C ILE A 159 10.40 31.22 9.50
N ARG A 160 10.39 30.37 8.44
CA ARG A 160 9.61 30.62 7.22
C ARG A 160 8.13 30.86 7.50
N GLN A 161 7.55 30.14 8.47
CA GLN A 161 6.16 30.33 8.88
C GLN A 161 5.92 31.69 9.55
N LEU A 162 6.84 32.14 10.41
CA LEU A 162 6.74 33.43 11.10
C LEU A 162 6.92 34.59 10.12
N GLU A 163 7.90 34.48 9.21
CA GLU A 163 8.14 35.46 8.14
C GLU A 163 6.93 35.60 7.21
N ALA A 164 6.29 34.49 6.84
CA ALA A 164 5.05 34.50 6.06
C ALA A 164 3.86 35.18 6.78
N GLN A 165 3.93 35.30 8.12
CA GLN A 165 2.96 36.05 8.93
C GLN A 165 3.38 37.51 9.17
N GLY A 166 4.46 37.98 8.55
CA GLY A 166 5.02 39.32 8.75
C GLY A 166 5.67 39.51 10.13
N LYS A 167 6.03 38.42 10.82
CA LYS A 167 6.68 38.46 12.14
C LYS A 167 8.19 38.30 11.99
N PHE A 168 8.95 39.06 12.77
CA PHE A 168 10.39 38.87 12.88
C PHE A 168 10.69 37.53 13.59
N ALA A 169 11.66 36.78 13.06
CA ALA A 169 12.07 35.49 13.60
C ALA A 169 13.59 35.47 13.79
N ASP A 170 14.04 35.58 15.04
CA ASP A 170 15.43 35.31 15.39
C ASP A 170 15.68 33.80 15.33
N ALA A 171 16.57 33.39 14.43
CA ALA A 171 16.88 31.98 14.20
C ALA A 171 17.40 31.27 15.46
N GLN A 172 18.20 31.95 16.29
CA GLN A 172 18.74 31.36 17.52
C GLN A 172 17.64 31.21 18.57
N ALA A 173 16.81 32.23 18.75
CA ALA A 173 15.69 32.20 19.69
C ALA A 173 14.65 31.13 19.31
N VAL A 174 14.33 31.00 18.00
CA VAL A 174 13.39 29.97 17.51
C VAL A 174 13.94 28.57 17.73
N ARG A 175 15.24 28.35 17.49
CA ARG A 175 15.88 27.06 17.75
C ARG A 175 15.82 26.71 19.23
N GLN A 176 16.23 27.63 20.10
CA GLN A 176 16.22 27.41 21.55
C GLN A 176 14.80 27.08 22.06
N ASP A 177 13.77 27.82 21.61
CA ASP A 177 12.38 27.54 21.99
C ASP A 177 11.93 26.14 21.55
N LEU A 178 12.40 25.62 20.40
CA LEU A 178 12.10 24.26 19.97
C LEU A 178 12.84 23.20 20.80
N GLU A 179 14.10 23.45 21.18
CA GLU A 179 14.89 22.54 22.02
C GLU A 179 14.28 22.46 23.44
N ASP A 180 13.98 23.61 24.05
CA ASP A 180 13.35 23.68 25.38
C ASP A 180 11.96 23.00 25.41
N ARG A 181 11.23 23.05 24.29
CA ARG A 181 9.94 22.35 24.15
C ARG A 181 10.13 20.85 24.02
N ASP A 182 11.08 20.42 23.20
CA ASP A 182 11.35 19.01 23.00
C ASP A 182 11.82 18.36 24.31
N GLU A 183 12.69 19.03 25.07
CA GLU A 183 13.14 18.57 26.38
C GLU A 183 11.94 18.44 27.34
N ARG A 184 11.10 19.46 27.47
CA ARG A 184 9.90 19.40 28.31
C ARG A 184 8.91 18.31 27.88
N ASP A 185 8.66 18.16 26.59
CA ASP A 185 7.75 17.16 26.05
C ASP A 185 8.27 15.73 26.27
N GLN A 186 9.59 15.51 26.22
CA GLN A 186 10.21 14.18 26.39
C GLN A 186 10.46 13.80 27.85
N THR A 187 10.76 14.77 28.73
CA THR A 187 11.17 14.53 30.12
C THR A 187 10.02 14.58 31.13
N ARG A 188 8.80 14.96 30.71
CA ARG A 188 7.64 14.96 31.62
C ARG A 188 7.33 13.56 32.16
N ASP A 189 7.02 13.49 33.46
CA ASP A 189 6.70 12.23 34.14
C ASP A 189 5.43 11.56 33.57
N GLU A 190 4.48 12.35 33.10
CA GLU A 190 3.20 11.87 32.58
C GLU A 190 3.09 12.05 31.06
N ALA A 191 2.77 10.94 30.37
CA ALA A 191 2.56 10.89 28.93
C ALA A 191 3.70 11.49 28.08
N PRO A 192 4.99 11.20 28.33
CA PRO A 192 6.09 11.82 27.58
C PRO A 192 5.96 11.61 26.07
N LEU A 193 6.53 12.53 25.28
CA LEU A 193 6.66 12.37 23.83
C LEU A 193 7.60 11.21 23.55
N VAL A 194 7.01 10.03 23.37
CA VAL A 194 7.73 8.79 23.10
C VAL A 194 7.18 8.13 21.84
N ARG A 195 8.04 7.35 21.19
CA ARG A 195 7.61 6.44 20.12
C ARG A 195 6.83 5.30 20.76
N ALA A 196 5.52 5.27 20.54
CA ALA A 196 4.68 4.20 21.04
C ALA A 196 5.13 2.85 20.45
N PRO A 197 5.17 1.74 21.23
CA PRO A 197 5.58 0.44 20.69
C PRO A 197 4.76 0.03 19.47
N GLY A 198 5.42 -0.21 18.34
CA GLY A 198 4.77 -0.53 17.07
C GLY A 198 4.35 0.68 16.23
N SER A 199 4.76 1.90 16.60
CA SER A 199 4.59 3.08 15.74
C SER A 199 5.44 3.00 14.48
N VAL A 200 4.91 3.51 13.37
CA VAL A 200 5.66 3.68 12.13
C VAL A 200 6.37 5.03 12.14
N ASP A 201 7.69 4.98 12.10
CA ASP A 201 8.53 6.17 12.08
C ASP A 201 8.64 6.77 10.67
N ILE A 202 8.41 8.07 10.55
CA ILE A 202 8.55 8.82 9.31
C ILE A 202 9.50 10.01 9.52
N ASP A 203 10.68 9.94 8.90
CA ASP A 203 11.62 11.06 8.85
C ASP A 203 11.19 12.06 7.78
N THR A 204 10.60 13.16 8.23
CA THR A 204 10.14 14.25 7.36
C THR A 204 11.25 15.22 6.96
N GLY A 205 12.46 15.09 7.52
CA GLY A 205 13.60 15.96 7.20
C GLY A 205 14.14 15.73 5.79
N ARG A 206 13.89 14.54 5.22
CA ARG A 206 14.44 14.09 3.92
C ARG A 206 13.38 13.89 2.84
N MET A 207 12.13 14.22 3.14
CA MET A 207 10.97 13.93 2.30
C MET A 207 10.13 15.20 2.16
N ASP A 208 9.55 15.41 0.97
CA ASP A 208 8.52 16.43 0.81
C ASP A 208 7.17 15.97 1.40
N GLU A 209 6.26 16.93 1.58
CA GLU A 209 4.94 16.69 2.15
C GLU A 209 4.14 15.63 1.39
N ALA A 210 4.18 15.66 0.05
CA ALA A 210 3.42 14.74 -0.79
C ALA A 210 3.90 13.29 -0.60
N THR A 211 5.21 13.08 -0.55
CA THR A 211 5.81 11.76 -0.32
C THR A 211 5.50 11.24 1.08
N VAL A 212 5.53 12.11 2.09
CA VAL A 212 5.13 11.76 3.47
C VAL A 212 3.67 11.30 3.50
N VAL A 213 2.75 12.08 2.92
CA VAL A 213 1.32 11.77 2.91
C VAL A 213 1.04 10.48 2.14
N ASN A 214 1.60 10.31 0.93
CA ASN A 214 1.40 9.09 0.13
C ASN A 214 1.86 7.84 0.88
N ARG A 215 3.01 7.91 1.56
CA ARG A 215 3.50 6.81 2.39
C ARG A 215 2.54 6.50 3.54
N MET A 216 2.00 7.53 4.21
CA MET A 216 1.03 7.35 5.28
C MET A 216 -0.27 6.71 4.77
N VAL A 217 -0.78 7.15 3.62
CA VAL A 217 -1.99 6.60 2.97
C VAL A 217 -1.82 5.10 2.74
N HIS A 218 -0.74 4.68 2.09
CA HIS A 218 -0.48 3.26 1.84
C HIS A 218 -0.46 2.41 3.11
N ILE A 219 0.19 2.90 4.17
CA ILE A 219 0.26 2.19 5.45
C ILE A 219 -1.13 2.08 6.11
N VAL A 220 -1.94 3.14 6.04
CA VAL A 220 -3.30 3.11 6.58
C VAL A 220 -4.19 2.16 5.79
N GLU A 221 -4.10 2.16 4.46
CA GLU A 221 -4.85 1.24 3.61
C GLU A 221 -4.48 -0.22 3.89
N ASP A 222 -3.19 -0.52 4.04
CA ASP A 222 -2.69 -1.85 4.40
C ASP A 222 -3.22 -2.28 5.78
N ALA A 223 -3.12 -1.40 6.78
CA ALA A 223 -3.60 -1.68 8.13
C ALA A 223 -5.13 -1.82 8.18
N HIS A 224 -5.87 -1.00 7.44
CA HIS A 224 -7.33 -1.07 7.35
C HIS A 224 -7.80 -2.41 6.76
N GLN A 225 -7.06 -2.95 5.78
CA GLN A 225 -7.30 -4.27 5.22
C GLN A 225 -7.00 -5.42 6.20
N VAL A 226 -6.09 -5.22 7.17
CA VAL A 226 -5.70 -6.19 8.21
C VAL A 226 -6.60 -6.12 9.45
N GLY A 227 -7.13 -4.94 9.81
CA GLY A 227 -7.88 -4.67 11.04
C GLY A 227 -9.42 -4.78 10.94
N ALA A 228 -10.00 -4.91 9.75
CA ALA A 228 -11.44 -5.15 9.62
C ALA A 228 -11.80 -6.53 10.21
N PRO A 229 -12.74 -6.63 11.19
CA PRO A 229 -13.21 -7.91 11.66
C PRO A 229 -13.74 -8.68 10.46
N ALA A 230 -13.23 -9.90 10.29
CA ALA A 230 -13.62 -10.78 9.21
C ALA A 230 -15.10 -11.12 9.34
N ASP A 231 -15.97 -10.30 8.73
CA ASP A 231 -17.25 -10.77 8.24
C ASP A 231 -16.95 -11.79 7.14
N THR A 232 -16.74 -13.03 7.59
CA THR A 232 -16.53 -14.20 6.76
C THR A 232 -17.79 -14.58 5.98
N SER A 233 -18.91 -13.88 6.16
CA SER A 233 -20.17 -14.25 5.53
C SER A 233 -20.30 -13.77 4.08
N ARG A 234 -19.63 -12.69 3.65
CA ARG A 234 -19.79 -12.17 2.26
C ARG A 234 -18.56 -11.44 1.67
N ARG A 235 -17.37 -12.05 1.63
CA ARG A 235 -16.36 -11.59 0.65
C ARG A 235 -16.90 -11.88 -0.76
N ARG A 236 -17.34 -10.84 -1.49
CA ARG A 236 -17.66 -10.95 -2.91
C ARG A 236 -16.36 -11.20 -3.67
N VAL A 237 -15.95 -12.46 -3.74
CA VAL A 237 -14.90 -12.89 -4.68
C VAL A 237 -15.42 -12.59 -6.07
N ASN A 238 -14.77 -11.64 -6.78
CA ASN A 238 -15.10 -11.33 -8.17
C ASN A 238 -15.25 -12.64 -8.95
N PRO A 239 -16.45 -12.93 -9.48
CA PRO A 239 -16.70 -14.19 -10.14
C PRO A 239 -15.80 -14.28 -11.36
N ALA A 240 -15.18 -15.45 -11.54
CA ALA A 240 -14.40 -15.72 -12.74
C ALA A 240 -15.29 -15.55 -14.00
N PRO A 241 -14.73 -15.04 -15.11
CA PRO A 241 -15.51 -14.69 -16.30
C PRO A 241 -16.39 -15.83 -16.84
N GLY A 242 -17.69 -15.61 -16.96
CA GLY A 242 -18.60 -16.53 -17.66
C GLY A 242 -18.73 -17.92 -17.04
N MET A 243 -18.48 -18.07 -15.72
CA MET A 243 -18.57 -19.36 -15.04
C MET A 243 -19.87 -19.48 -14.22
N ASN A 244 -20.70 -20.44 -14.61
CA ASN A 244 -21.81 -20.87 -13.75
C ASN A 244 -21.27 -21.61 -12.50
N PRO A 245 -22.08 -21.80 -11.44
CA PRO A 245 -21.61 -22.38 -10.18
C PRO A 245 -20.96 -23.76 -10.32
N VAL A 246 -21.48 -24.62 -11.21
CA VAL A 246 -20.95 -25.97 -11.45
C VAL A 246 -19.57 -25.92 -12.11
N ARG A 247 -19.43 -25.14 -13.19
CA ARG A 247 -18.14 -24.89 -13.85
C ARG A 247 -17.14 -24.28 -12.87
N ARG A 248 -17.58 -23.35 -12.01
CA ARG A 248 -16.76 -22.77 -10.95
C ARG A 248 -16.26 -23.84 -10.00
N PHE A 249 -17.13 -24.72 -9.51
CA PHE A 249 -16.75 -25.84 -8.65
C PHE A 249 -15.71 -26.75 -9.32
N ILE A 250 -15.96 -27.20 -10.55
CA ILE A 250 -15.05 -28.11 -11.27
C ILE A 250 -13.66 -27.49 -11.44
N VAL A 251 -13.58 -26.25 -11.92
CA VAL A 251 -12.27 -25.59 -12.11
C VAL A 251 -11.57 -25.35 -10.78
N TRP A 252 -12.29 -24.90 -9.76
CA TRP A 252 -11.68 -24.44 -8.51
C TRP A 252 -11.37 -25.53 -7.50
N LYS A 253 -12.25 -26.51 -7.36
CA LYS A 253 -12.13 -27.58 -6.38
C LYS A 253 -11.50 -28.83 -7.00
N CYS A 254 -11.85 -29.16 -8.24
CA CYS A 254 -11.30 -30.35 -8.89
C CYS A 254 -9.99 -30.04 -9.61
N ILE A 255 -10.03 -29.25 -10.69
CA ILE A 255 -8.85 -29.07 -11.57
C ILE A 255 -7.69 -28.39 -10.83
N ARG A 256 -7.93 -27.23 -10.21
CA ARG A 256 -6.88 -26.52 -9.45
C ARG A 256 -6.38 -27.33 -8.25
N GLY A 257 -7.28 -28.03 -7.54
CA GLY A 257 -6.91 -28.90 -6.43
C GLY A 257 -6.01 -30.05 -6.87
N VAL A 258 -6.35 -30.72 -7.98
CA VAL A 258 -5.53 -31.79 -8.56
C VAL A 258 -4.17 -31.27 -9.01
N VAL A 259 -4.10 -30.13 -9.69
CA VAL A 259 -2.83 -29.51 -10.12
C VAL A 259 -1.98 -29.14 -8.91
N GLU A 260 -2.58 -28.50 -7.88
CA GLU A 260 -1.87 -28.12 -6.66
C GLU A 260 -1.32 -29.34 -5.92
N VAL A 261 -2.13 -30.38 -5.71
CA VAL A 261 -1.72 -31.61 -5.03
C VAL A 261 -0.63 -32.33 -5.82
N TRP A 262 -0.81 -32.48 -7.13
CA TRP A 262 0.18 -33.12 -7.99
C TRP A 262 1.52 -32.37 -7.96
N CYS A 263 1.52 -31.04 -8.13
CA CYS A 263 2.76 -30.26 -8.07
C CYS A 263 3.38 -30.22 -6.66
N ARG A 264 2.58 -30.26 -5.58
CA ARG A 264 3.13 -30.36 -4.21
C ARG A 264 3.83 -31.69 -3.99
N LEU A 265 3.22 -32.81 -4.40
CA LEU A 265 3.77 -34.15 -4.21
C LEU A 265 5.02 -34.39 -5.06
N TRP A 266 4.98 -34.00 -6.33
CA TRP A 266 6.02 -34.37 -7.29
C TRP A 266 7.08 -33.29 -7.54
N HIS A 267 6.77 -32.02 -7.24
CA HIS A 267 7.63 -30.87 -7.52
C HIS A 267 7.86 -29.98 -6.30
N GLY A 268 7.42 -30.40 -5.11
CA GLY A 268 7.61 -29.62 -3.88
C GLY A 268 7.13 -28.17 -4.01
N LEU A 269 5.98 -27.96 -4.68
CA LEU A 269 5.46 -26.64 -5.05
C LEU A 269 5.44 -25.67 -3.87
N ARG A 270 6.10 -24.52 -4.04
CA ARG A 270 6.13 -23.42 -3.07
C ARG A 270 5.53 -22.16 -3.66
N MET A 271 4.78 -21.43 -2.84
CA MET A 271 4.09 -20.21 -3.25
C MET A 271 4.21 -19.17 -2.15
N TRP A 272 4.66 -17.98 -2.50
CA TRP A 272 4.86 -16.86 -1.57
C TRP A 272 3.91 -15.70 -1.88
N ASN A 273 3.59 -14.90 -0.86
CA ASN A 273 2.80 -13.68 -0.96
C ASN A 273 1.39 -13.86 -1.55
N ARG A 274 0.75 -15.01 -1.30
CA ARG A 274 -0.57 -15.35 -1.89
C ARG A 274 -1.71 -14.44 -1.46
N ASP A 275 -1.56 -13.78 -0.32
CA ASP A 275 -2.57 -12.91 0.26
C ASP A 275 -2.31 -11.41 -0.03
N ALA A 276 -1.25 -11.08 -0.78
CA ALA A 276 -0.85 -9.70 -1.13
C ALA A 276 -1.69 -9.06 -2.26
N LEU A 277 -2.71 -9.77 -2.76
CA LEU A 277 -3.56 -9.27 -3.84
C LEU A 277 -4.70 -8.41 -3.29
N PRO A 278 -5.02 -7.26 -3.93
CA PRO A 278 -6.21 -6.50 -3.59
C PRO A 278 -7.46 -7.39 -3.57
N PRO A 279 -8.39 -7.18 -2.61
CA PRO A 279 -9.54 -8.06 -2.42
C PRO A 279 -10.61 -7.90 -3.51
N GLU A 280 -10.80 -6.69 -4.07
CA GLU A 280 -11.73 -6.39 -5.18
C GLU A 280 -11.08 -5.56 -6.32
N GLY A 281 -11.84 -5.15 -7.34
CA GLY A 281 -11.36 -4.35 -8.49
C GLY A 281 -10.65 -5.15 -9.60
N PRO A 282 -10.31 -4.53 -10.75
CA PRO A 282 -9.60 -5.20 -11.84
C PRO A 282 -8.11 -5.35 -11.57
N LEU A 283 -7.49 -6.43 -12.07
CA LEU A 283 -6.03 -6.64 -11.99
C LEU A 283 -5.50 -7.20 -13.31
N ILE A 284 -4.35 -6.71 -13.75
CA ILE A 284 -3.59 -7.29 -14.87
C ILE A 284 -2.42 -8.07 -14.28
N TYR A 285 -2.48 -9.40 -14.31
CA TYR A 285 -1.35 -10.23 -13.94
C TYR A 285 -0.36 -10.32 -15.10
N ILE A 286 0.92 -10.06 -14.83
CA ILE A 286 2.02 -10.41 -15.73
C ILE A 286 2.90 -11.47 -15.11
N MET A 287 3.42 -12.39 -15.92
CA MET A 287 4.36 -13.41 -15.44
C MET A 287 5.34 -13.80 -16.54
N ASN A 288 6.54 -14.21 -16.14
CA ASN A 288 7.45 -14.92 -17.04
C ASN A 288 6.87 -16.30 -17.45
N HIS A 289 7.28 -16.83 -18.61
CA HIS A 289 6.71 -18.05 -19.16
C HIS A 289 7.78 -19.12 -19.48
N GLN A 290 7.89 -20.13 -18.62
CA GLN A 290 8.87 -21.21 -18.71
C GLN A 290 8.30 -22.53 -19.27
N SER A 291 7.05 -22.87 -18.97
CA SER A 291 6.49 -24.21 -19.24
C SER A 291 4.99 -24.20 -19.57
N LEU A 292 4.44 -25.36 -19.99
CA LEU A 292 2.99 -25.51 -20.15
C LEU A 292 2.23 -25.61 -18.81
N LEU A 293 2.94 -25.82 -17.70
CA LEU A 293 2.33 -25.86 -16.37
C LEU A 293 2.00 -24.48 -15.83
N ASP A 294 2.59 -23.42 -16.38
CA ASP A 294 2.53 -22.08 -15.78
C ASP A 294 1.10 -21.53 -15.73
N PRO A 295 0.29 -21.53 -16.81
CA PRO A 295 -1.06 -20.97 -16.73
C PRO A 295 -1.97 -21.71 -15.72
N PRO A 296 -2.01 -23.07 -15.69
CA PRO A 296 -2.69 -23.79 -14.61
C PRO A 296 -2.18 -23.44 -13.20
N LEU A 297 -0.87 -23.31 -13.03
CA LEU A 297 -0.25 -22.96 -11.75
C LEU A 297 -0.57 -21.54 -11.30
N VAL A 298 -0.66 -20.56 -12.22
CA VAL A 298 -1.19 -19.23 -11.88
C VAL A 298 -2.61 -19.36 -11.34
N GLY A 299 -3.46 -20.19 -11.95
CA GLY A 299 -4.80 -20.48 -11.43
C GLY A 299 -4.79 -21.00 -9.98
N VAL A 300 -3.78 -21.78 -9.60
CA VAL A 300 -3.56 -22.22 -8.21
C VAL A 300 -3.06 -21.07 -7.32
N LEU A 301 -2.12 -20.27 -7.82
CA LEU A 301 -1.51 -19.15 -7.11
C LEU A 301 -2.55 -18.10 -6.74
N VAL A 302 -3.26 -17.56 -7.74
CA VAL A 302 -4.26 -16.49 -7.59
C VAL A 302 -5.64 -17.05 -7.25
N ARG A 303 -5.69 -18.09 -6.41
CA ARG A 303 -6.93 -18.81 -6.09
C ARG A 303 -8.05 -17.87 -5.67
N ARG A 304 -7.78 -16.82 -4.89
CA ARG A 304 -8.81 -15.88 -4.40
C ARG A 304 -9.26 -14.86 -5.46
N ARG A 305 -8.50 -14.68 -6.54
CA ARG A 305 -8.65 -13.61 -7.53
C ARG A 305 -8.50 -14.17 -8.95
N PRO A 306 -9.50 -14.93 -9.44
CA PRO A 306 -9.42 -15.64 -10.70
C PRO A 306 -9.24 -14.71 -11.89
N CYS A 307 -8.53 -15.18 -12.91
CA CYS A 307 -8.32 -14.44 -14.15
C CYS A 307 -8.78 -15.21 -15.39
N ALA A 308 -9.16 -14.47 -16.43
CA ALA A 308 -9.04 -14.95 -17.80
C ALA A 308 -7.56 -14.93 -18.21
N PHE A 309 -7.17 -15.74 -19.19
CA PHE A 309 -5.80 -15.73 -19.71
C PHE A 309 -5.78 -15.63 -21.22
N LEU A 310 -4.87 -14.81 -21.76
CA LEU A 310 -4.67 -14.72 -23.20
C LEU A 310 -3.90 -15.95 -23.71
N ALA A 311 -4.43 -16.64 -24.71
CA ALA A 311 -3.83 -17.86 -25.26
C ALA A 311 -3.72 -17.78 -26.79
N ARG A 312 -2.59 -18.20 -27.36
CA ARG A 312 -2.36 -18.19 -28.83
C ARG A 312 -3.45 -18.99 -29.55
N LYS A 313 -4.04 -18.42 -30.60
CA LYS A 313 -5.15 -19.02 -31.38
C LYS A 313 -4.88 -20.44 -31.88
N GLY A 314 -3.61 -20.76 -32.20
CA GLY A 314 -3.21 -22.11 -32.61
C GLY A 314 -3.51 -23.21 -31.58
N LEU A 315 -3.51 -22.88 -30.28
CA LEU A 315 -3.89 -23.82 -29.22
C LEU A 315 -5.36 -24.26 -29.31
N PHE A 316 -6.20 -23.52 -30.02
CA PHE A 316 -7.61 -23.85 -30.21
C PHE A 316 -7.86 -24.65 -31.51
N ALA A 317 -6.82 -24.96 -32.28
CA ALA A 317 -6.94 -25.73 -33.53
C ALA A 317 -7.43 -27.16 -33.25
N PHE A 318 -6.86 -27.81 -32.22
CA PHE A 318 -7.37 -29.09 -31.75
C PHE A 318 -8.62 -28.87 -30.88
N LYS A 319 -9.79 -29.18 -31.42
CA LYS A 319 -11.10 -28.84 -30.81
C LYS A 319 -11.25 -29.30 -29.35
N PRO A 320 -10.86 -30.52 -28.94
CA PRO A 320 -11.00 -30.95 -27.55
C PRO A 320 -10.16 -30.10 -26.58
N PHE A 321 -8.88 -29.88 -26.88
CA PHE A 321 -8.01 -29.04 -26.05
C PHE A 321 -8.44 -27.58 -26.07
N GLY A 322 -8.84 -27.06 -27.23
CA GLY A 322 -9.40 -25.73 -27.39
C GLY A 322 -10.66 -25.51 -26.52
N ALA A 323 -11.57 -26.49 -26.48
CA ALA A 323 -12.74 -26.46 -25.61
C ALA A 323 -12.35 -26.47 -24.13
N PHE A 324 -11.37 -27.31 -23.75
CA PHE A 324 -10.86 -27.39 -22.38
C PHE A 324 -10.27 -26.06 -21.89
N ILE A 325 -9.40 -25.41 -22.66
CA ILE A 325 -8.80 -24.14 -22.23
C ILE A 325 -9.84 -23.00 -22.24
N ARG A 326 -10.84 -23.01 -23.14
CA ARG A 326 -12.00 -22.09 -23.04
C ARG A 326 -12.76 -22.31 -21.74
N PHE A 327 -12.96 -23.56 -21.35
CA PHE A 327 -13.57 -23.92 -20.07
C PHE A 327 -12.78 -23.40 -18.86
N LEU A 328 -11.47 -23.18 -19.01
CA LEU A 328 -10.63 -22.51 -18.01
C LEU A 328 -10.59 -20.98 -18.11
N CYS A 329 -11.37 -20.37 -19.01
CA CYS A 329 -11.43 -18.92 -19.30
C CYS A 329 -10.30 -18.39 -20.20
N ALA A 330 -9.76 -19.21 -21.10
CA ALA A 330 -8.83 -18.75 -22.13
C ALA A 330 -9.50 -17.84 -23.16
N ILE A 331 -8.90 -16.67 -23.42
CA ILE A 331 -9.26 -15.76 -24.49
C ILE A 331 -8.32 -16.00 -25.68
N PRO A 332 -8.84 -16.36 -26.88
CA PRO A 332 -8.00 -16.61 -28.05
C PRO A 332 -7.38 -15.31 -28.58
N LEU A 333 -6.05 -15.28 -28.65
CA LEU A 333 -5.24 -14.18 -29.18
C LEU A 333 -4.64 -14.54 -30.54
N ASP A 334 -4.93 -13.72 -31.54
CA ASP A 334 -4.38 -13.80 -32.89
C ASP A 334 -3.27 -12.75 -33.05
N ILE A 335 -2.03 -13.14 -32.82
CA ILE A 335 -0.86 -12.24 -32.88
C ILE A 335 -0.62 -11.77 -34.32
N ALA A 336 -0.92 -12.60 -35.33
CA ALA A 336 -0.67 -12.30 -36.74
C ALA A 336 -1.64 -11.26 -37.32
N ARG A 337 -2.85 -11.14 -36.76
CA ARG A 337 -3.87 -10.14 -37.17
C ARG A 337 -3.99 -8.96 -36.18
N GLY A 338 -2.91 -8.66 -35.45
CA GLY A 338 -2.84 -7.48 -34.57
C GLY A 338 -3.65 -7.58 -33.26
N GLY A 339 -4.14 -8.75 -32.87
CA GLY A 339 -4.65 -9.03 -31.51
C GLY A 339 -5.88 -8.25 -31.02
N GLY A 340 -6.41 -7.27 -31.77
CA GLY A 340 -7.39 -6.30 -31.26
C GLY A 340 -8.69 -6.89 -30.69
N ARG A 341 -9.17 -8.03 -31.19
CA ARG A 341 -10.35 -8.72 -30.64
C ARG A 341 -10.09 -9.30 -29.24
N ALA A 342 -8.91 -9.86 -29.03
CA ALA A 342 -8.51 -10.42 -27.75
C ALA A 342 -8.31 -9.30 -26.73
N LEU A 343 -7.68 -8.21 -27.15
CA LEU A 343 -7.51 -7.01 -26.34
C LEU A 343 -8.85 -6.42 -25.90
N ARG A 344 -9.81 -6.24 -26.82
CA ARG A 344 -11.18 -5.81 -26.47
C ARG A 344 -11.88 -6.75 -25.49
N SER A 345 -11.59 -8.05 -25.58
CA SER A 345 -12.15 -9.02 -24.64
C SER A 345 -11.52 -8.87 -23.26
N ALA A 346 -10.20 -8.71 -23.19
CA ALA A 346 -9.49 -8.41 -21.94
C ALA A 346 -9.97 -7.09 -21.30
N ILE A 347 -10.15 -6.02 -22.08
CA ILE A 347 -10.71 -4.75 -21.60
C ILE A 347 -12.08 -4.97 -20.95
N ARG A 348 -13.00 -5.71 -21.60
CA ARG A 348 -14.31 -6.02 -21.02
C ARG A 348 -14.24 -6.85 -19.73
N GLU A 349 -13.21 -7.69 -19.57
CA GLU A 349 -13.00 -8.38 -18.30
C GLU A 349 -12.59 -7.40 -17.19
N LEU A 350 -11.65 -6.51 -17.49
CA LEU A 350 -11.14 -5.51 -16.55
C LEU A 350 -12.20 -4.45 -16.21
N GLU A 351 -12.94 -3.92 -17.19
CA GLU A 351 -14.05 -2.97 -16.95
C GLU A 351 -15.14 -3.55 -16.05
N ALA A 352 -15.31 -4.88 -16.06
CA ALA A 352 -16.23 -5.57 -15.18
C ALA A 352 -15.60 -5.99 -13.84
N GLY A 353 -14.46 -5.40 -13.47
CA GLY A 353 -13.73 -5.62 -12.22
C GLY A 353 -13.03 -6.98 -12.13
N ARG A 354 -12.87 -7.72 -13.22
CA ARG A 354 -12.22 -9.04 -13.20
C ARG A 354 -10.73 -8.95 -13.54
N CYS A 355 -10.03 -10.08 -13.45
CA CYS A 355 -8.59 -10.12 -13.66
C CYS A 355 -8.23 -10.75 -15.01
N VAL A 356 -7.11 -10.33 -15.59
CA VAL A 356 -6.57 -10.88 -16.83
C VAL A 356 -5.09 -11.23 -16.63
N LEU A 357 -4.70 -12.44 -17.02
CA LEU A 357 -3.30 -12.89 -17.08
C LEU A 357 -2.73 -12.71 -18.47
N ILE A 358 -1.52 -12.16 -18.51
CA ILE A 358 -0.72 -11.93 -19.71
C ILE A 358 0.68 -12.47 -19.46
N PHE A 359 1.20 -13.18 -20.45
CA PHE A 359 2.63 -13.49 -20.53
C PHE A 359 3.23 -12.51 -21.53
N PRO A 360 3.82 -11.39 -21.09
CA PRO A 360 4.24 -10.31 -21.99
C PRO A 360 5.35 -10.72 -22.97
N GLU A 361 6.08 -11.81 -22.70
CA GLU A 361 7.02 -12.45 -23.64
C GLU A 361 6.31 -12.98 -24.92
N GLY A 362 5.03 -13.37 -24.79
CA GLY A 362 4.20 -13.90 -25.86
C GLY A 362 4.48 -15.36 -26.26
N ARG A 363 5.61 -15.93 -25.82
CA ARG A 363 5.98 -17.35 -26.01
C ARG A 363 6.63 -17.88 -24.73
N ARG A 364 6.72 -19.20 -24.61
CA ARG A 364 7.54 -19.85 -23.58
C ARG A 364 9.01 -19.66 -23.93
N THR A 365 9.85 -19.45 -22.93
CA THR A 365 11.32 -19.40 -23.06
C THR A 365 11.88 -20.60 -23.82
N GLU A 366 13.01 -20.40 -24.49
CA GLU A 366 13.71 -21.43 -25.27
C GLU A 366 14.91 -22.04 -24.55
N ASP A 367 15.44 -21.33 -23.56
CA ASP A 367 16.67 -21.66 -22.85
C ASP A 367 16.58 -21.45 -21.32
N GLY A 368 15.47 -20.92 -20.82
CA GLY A 368 15.23 -20.65 -19.40
C GLY A 368 15.38 -19.19 -19.00
N ARG A 369 15.89 -18.31 -19.88
CA ARG A 369 15.95 -16.85 -19.66
C ARG A 369 14.61 -16.19 -19.98
N MET A 370 14.39 -15.01 -19.40
CA MET A 370 13.20 -14.21 -19.70
C MET A 370 13.42 -13.39 -20.98
N ALA A 371 12.48 -13.49 -21.92
CA ALA A 371 12.50 -12.72 -23.15
C ALA A 371 12.03 -11.27 -22.95
N ARG A 372 12.11 -10.46 -24.01
CA ARG A 372 11.59 -9.08 -24.03
C ARG A 372 10.07 -9.03 -23.82
N PHE A 373 9.61 -8.00 -23.11
CA PHE A 373 8.19 -7.76 -22.90
C PHE A 373 7.59 -6.96 -24.07
N ARG A 374 6.31 -7.21 -24.38
CA ARG A 374 5.56 -6.53 -25.45
C ARG A 374 4.56 -5.51 -24.87
N GLY A 375 4.37 -4.38 -25.56
CA GLY A 375 3.53 -3.22 -25.15
C GLY A 375 2.05 -3.48 -24.87
N GLY A 376 1.51 -4.66 -25.20
CA GLY A 376 0.08 -4.97 -25.02
C GLY A 376 -0.41 -4.84 -23.56
N VAL A 377 0.47 -5.04 -22.58
CA VAL A 377 0.16 -4.83 -21.16
C VAL A 377 -0.11 -3.35 -20.84
N LEU A 378 0.72 -2.45 -21.35
CA LEU A 378 0.61 -1.01 -21.10
C LEU A 378 -0.65 -0.42 -21.71
N LEU A 379 -1.04 -0.91 -22.90
CA LEU A 379 -2.28 -0.53 -23.53
C LEU A 379 -3.50 -0.91 -22.66
N LEU A 380 -3.49 -2.10 -22.04
CA LEU A 380 -4.57 -2.51 -21.13
C LEU A 380 -4.60 -1.67 -19.86
N ALA A 381 -3.43 -1.46 -19.24
CA ALA A 381 -3.31 -0.64 -18.03
C ALA A 381 -3.84 0.78 -18.29
N ARG A 382 -3.37 1.45 -19.34
CA ARG A 382 -3.79 2.82 -19.72
C ARG A 382 -5.28 2.92 -20.06
N LYS A 383 -5.85 1.90 -20.72
CA LYS A 383 -7.27 1.92 -21.13
C LYS A 383 -8.25 1.65 -20.00
N THR A 384 -7.82 0.90 -18.99
CA THR A 384 -8.72 0.39 -17.94
C THR A 384 -8.42 0.95 -16.55
N ASN A 385 -7.31 1.70 -16.43
CA ASN A 385 -6.73 2.12 -15.15
C ASN A 385 -6.50 0.96 -14.16
N ALA A 386 -6.37 -0.26 -14.68
CA ALA A 386 -6.16 -1.44 -13.84
C ALA A 386 -4.68 -1.56 -13.45
N PRO A 387 -4.36 -1.77 -12.17
CA PRO A 387 -2.99 -1.98 -11.73
C PRO A 387 -2.42 -3.29 -12.29
N VAL A 388 -1.11 -3.29 -12.52
CA VAL A 388 -0.36 -4.43 -13.04
C VAL A 388 0.34 -5.15 -11.89
N VAL A 389 0.07 -6.43 -11.73
CA VAL A 389 0.64 -7.24 -10.66
C VAL A 389 1.69 -8.18 -11.25
N PRO A 390 2.99 -8.00 -10.91
CA PRO A 390 4.04 -8.91 -11.33
C PRO A 390 3.95 -10.21 -10.54
N LEU A 391 3.92 -11.31 -11.28
CA LEU A 391 4.06 -12.67 -10.78
C LEU A 391 5.38 -13.23 -11.31
N ALA A 392 5.99 -14.15 -10.59
CA ALA A 392 7.13 -14.89 -11.08
C ALA A 392 7.00 -16.39 -10.81
N ILE A 393 7.53 -17.18 -11.73
CA ILE A 393 7.68 -18.64 -11.61
C ILE A 393 9.13 -19.04 -11.92
N ASP A 394 9.70 -19.94 -11.11
CA ASP A 394 10.96 -20.62 -11.46
C ASP A 394 10.91 -22.11 -11.14
N GLY A 395 11.82 -22.87 -11.75
CA GLY A 395 11.94 -24.32 -11.67
C GLY A 395 10.95 -25.08 -12.57
N SER A 396 9.96 -24.39 -13.14
CA SER A 396 9.03 -25.00 -14.10
C SER A 396 9.69 -25.31 -15.45
N TRP A 397 10.75 -24.58 -15.82
CA TRP A 397 11.62 -24.94 -16.95
C TRP A 397 12.28 -26.31 -16.75
N ASP A 398 12.88 -26.53 -15.58
CA ASP A 398 13.51 -27.80 -15.20
C ASP A 398 12.50 -28.95 -15.13
N ALA A 399 11.28 -28.64 -14.67
CA ALA A 399 10.18 -29.59 -14.58
C ALA A 399 9.64 -29.98 -15.95
N TRP A 400 9.30 -29.04 -16.83
CA TRP A 400 8.65 -29.38 -18.11
C TRP A 400 8.82 -28.33 -19.21
N ASN A 401 10.07 -28.05 -19.58
CA ASN A 401 10.36 -27.20 -20.73
C ASN A 401 9.74 -27.71 -22.04
N ARG A 402 9.70 -26.82 -23.03
CA ARG A 402 9.09 -27.06 -24.35
C ARG A 402 9.75 -28.18 -25.17
N HIS A 403 10.99 -28.55 -24.84
CA HIS A 403 11.76 -29.57 -25.55
C HIS A 403 11.47 -30.99 -25.03
N ARG A 404 10.75 -31.11 -23.90
CA ARG A 404 10.42 -32.39 -23.25
C ARG A 404 8.98 -32.81 -23.52
N LYS A 405 8.80 -34.09 -23.88
CA LYS A 405 7.47 -34.71 -24.05
C LYS A 405 6.75 -34.95 -22.71
N LEU A 406 7.49 -35.27 -21.65
CA LEU A 406 6.97 -35.58 -20.32
C LEU A 406 7.68 -34.76 -19.21
N PRO A 407 6.99 -34.44 -18.10
CA PRO A 407 7.56 -33.70 -16.99
C PRO A 407 8.62 -34.53 -16.24
N ARG A 408 9.68 -33.85 -15.77
CA ARG A 408 10.70 -34.37 -14.87
C ARG A 408 10.24 -34.21 -13.42
N LEU A 409 9.78 -35.32 -12.83
CA LEU A 409 9.43 -35.36 -11.42
C LEU A 409 10.65 -35.06 -10.54
N GLY A 410 10.41 -34.46 -9.38
CA GLY A 410 11.42 -34.05 -8.40
C GLY A 410 12.07 -32.69 -8.68
N ALA A 411 11.87 -32.09 -9.86
CA ALA A 411 12.30 -30.71 -10.11
C ALA A 411 11.43 -29.72 -9.32
N ALA A 412 12.05 -28.92 -8.45
CA ALA A 412 11.31 -28.04 -7.55
C ALA A 412 10.68 -26.85 -8.30
N ILE A 413 9.41 -26.53 -8.02
CA ILE A 413 8.71 -25.39 -8.63
C ILE A 413 8.34 -24.37 -7.55
N GLY A 414 8.56 -23.09 -7.84
CA GLY A 414 8.23 -21.98 -6.95
C GLY A 414 7.54 -20.85 -7.69
N MET A 415 6.65 -20.14 -6.99
CA MET A 415 5.99 -18.93 -7.53
C MET A 415 5.83 -17.84 -6.48
N ARG A 416 5.93 -16.57 -6.89
CA ARG A 416 5.76 -15.42 -6.00
C ARG A 416 4.87 -14.35 -6.63
N ILE A 417 4.07 -13.70 -5.79
CA ILE A 417 3.31 -12.50 -6.12
C ILE A 417 4.13 -11.28 -5.65
N GLY A 418 4.35 -10.32 -6.53
CA GLY A 418 4.91 -9.01 -6.19
C GLY A 418 3.83 -7.97 -5.93
N GLU A 419 4.27 -6.75 -5.62
CA GLU A 419 3.39 -5.65 -5.29
C GLU A 419 2.65 -5.13 -6.53
N PRO A 420 1.34 -4.80 -6.43
CA PRO A 420 0.60 -4.17 -7.52
C PRO A 420 1.22 -2.81 -7.91
N ILE A 421 1.49 -2.63 -9.20
CA ILE A 421 2.01 -1.38 -9.76
C ILE A 421 0.82 -0.57 -10.30
N PRO A 422 0.55 0.64 -9.76
CA PRO A 422 -0.55 1.47 -10.23
C PRO A 422 -0.40 1.85 -11.71
N ALA A 423 -1.53 1.98 -12.42
CA ALA A 423 -1.53 2.32 -13.84
C ALA A 423 -0.99 3.73 -14.09
N GLU A 424 -1.14 4.62 -13.10
CA GLU A 424 -0.66 6.00 -13.09
C GLU A 424 0.87 6.06 -13.11
N VAL A 425 1.53 5.18 -12.34
CA VAL A 425 2.99 5.06 -12.31
C VAL A 425 3.52 4.65 -13.67
N LEU A 426 2.89 3.66 -14.31
CA LEU A 426 3.24 3.23 -15.67
C LEU A 426 2.86 4.25 -16.75
N GLY A 427 1.86 5.09 -16.48
CA GLY A 427 1.40 6.16 -17.36
C GLY A 427 2.32 7.37 -17.38
N ALA A 428 3.05 7.61 -16.29
CA ALA A 428 4.05 8.68 -16.16
C ALA A 428 5.39 8.37 -16.85
N MET A 429 5.63 7.09 -17.18
CA MET A 429 6.85 6.62 -17.85
C MET A 429 6.68 6.56 -19.37
N GLU A 430 7.78 6.73 -20.09
CA GLU A 430 7.83 6.41 -21.52
C GLU A 430 7.60 4.91 -21.75
N GLU A 431 7.07 4.53 -22.93
CA GLU A 431 6.64 3.14 -23.18
C GLU A 431 7.78 2.12 -22.96
N ALA A 432 8.98 2.43 -23.44
CA ALA A 432 10.15 1.55 -23.29
C ALA A 432 10.57 1.42 -21.82
N GLU A 433 10.55 2.52 -21.06
CA GLU A 433 10.89 2.55 -19.64
C GLU A 433 9.87 1.76 -18.81
N ALA A 434 8.57 1.94 -19.06
CA ALA A 434 7.52 1.21 -18.38
C ALA A 434 7.61 -0.30 -18.63
N LEU A 435 7.92 -0.73 -19.87
CA LEU A 435 8.13 -2.15 -20.17
C LEU A 435 9.36 -2.71 -19.47
N GLU A 436 10.45 -1.95 -19.43
CA GLU A 436 11.68 -2.33 -18.76
C GLU A 436 11.48 -2.42 -17.24
N HIS A 437 10.76 -1.49 -16.64
CA HIS A 437 10.36 -1.53 -15.24
C HIS A 437 9.58 -2.81 -14.91
N LEU A 438 8.52 -3.12 -15.70
CA LEU A 438 7.73 -4.34 -15.51
C LEU A 438 8.57 -5.61 -15.65
N LYS A 439 9.47 -5.65 -16.65
CA LYS A 439 10.37 -6.79 -16.87
C LYS A 439 11.34 -6.97 -15.69
N ARG A 440 11.89 -5.87 -15.18
CA ARG A 440 12.81 -5.87 -14.04
C ARG A 440 12.15 -6.39 -12.78
N GLU A 441 10.92 -5.99 -12.50
CA GLU A 441 10.17 -6.47 -11.33
C GLU A 441 9.87 -7.96 -11.41
N VAL A 442 9.46 -8.48 -12.57
CA VAL A 442 9.27 -9.93 -12.75
C VAL A 442 10.58 -10.70 -12.59
N GLU A 443 11.70 -10.16 -13.07
CA GLU A 443 13.00 -10.85 -13.01
C GLU A 443 13.56 -10.90 -11.59
N LYS A 444 13.46 -9.79 -10.84
CA LYS A 444 13.81 -9.76 -9.42
C LYS A 444 13.06 -10.85 -8.66
N LEU A 445 11.73 -10.90 -8.80
CA LEU A 445 10.90 -11.91 -8.14
C LEU A 445 11.28 -13.33 -8.54
N ARG A 446 11.59 -13.57 -9.83
CA ARG A 446 12.03 -14.87 -10.33
C ARG A 446 13.36 -15.30 -9.68
N LEU A 447 14.33 -14.41 -9.59
CA LEU A 447 15.63 -14.68 -8.98
C LEU A 447 15.53 -14.93 -7.47
N GLU A 448 14.63 -14.23 -6.78
CA GLU A 448 14.36 -14.54 -5.38
C GLU A 448 13.73 -15.92 -5.21
N VAL A 449 12.73 -16.26 -6.04
CA VAL A 449 12.09 -17.59 -6.06
C VAL A 449 13.15 -18.67 -6.30
N ARG A 450 14.06 -18.45 -7.25
CA ARG A 450 15.21 -19.33 -7.51
C ARG A 450 16.07 -19.52 -6.27
N GLY A 451 16.45 -18.42 -5.60
CA GLY A 451 17.23 -18.45 -4.37
C GLY A 451 16.55 -19.25 -3.26
N ASP A 452 15.26 -19.04 -3.06
CA ASP A 452 14.45 -19.77 -2.07
C ASP A 452 14.32 -21.26 -2.38
N LEU A 453 14.11 -21.61 -3.65
CA LEU A 453 14.07 -23.00 -4.08
C LEU A 453 15.43 -23.70 -3.88
N ARG A 454 16.54 -23.01 -4.17
CA ARG A 454 17.88 -23.55 -3.91
C ARG A 454 18.14 -23.79 -2.44
N ARG A 455 17.78 -22.83 -1.58
CA ARG A 455 17.85 -23.04 -0.12
C ARG A 455 17.03 -24.24 0.31
N ALA A 456 15.78 -24.32 -0.15
CA ALA A 456 14.85 -25.39 0.21
C ALA A 456 15.28 -26.78 -0.29
N THR A 457 16.04 -26.84 -1.39
CA THR A 457 16.47 -28.09 -2.03
C THR A 457 17.95 -28.38 -1.82
N ARG A 458 18.63 -27.62 -0.96
CA ARG A 458 20.09 -27.71 -0.71
C ARG A 458 20.90 -27.63 -2.01
N GLY A 459 20.50 -26.73 -2.91
CA GLY A 459 21.15 -26.47 -4.20
C GLY A 459 20.80 -27.46 -5.30
N ALA A 460 19.93 -28.45 -5.07
CA ALA A 460 19.59 -29.42 -6.10
C ALA A 460 18.80 -28.82 -7.28
N TRP A 461 17.95 -27.82 -6.99
CA TRP A 461 17.04 -27.16 -7.94
C TRP A 461 16.81 -25.66 -7.62
N PRO A 462 16.54 -24.81 -8.63
CA PRO A 462 16.72 -25.04 -10.07
C PRO A 462 18.19 -25.34 -10.42
N LYS A 463 18.43 -26.07 -11.51
CA LYS A 463 19.80 -26.37 -11.92
C LYS A 463 20.56 -25.09 -12.29
N PRO A 464 21.88 -25.03 -12.03
CA PRO A 464 22.72 -23.98 -12.59
C PRO A 464 22.55 -23.91 -14.11
N GLY A 465 22.42 -22.71 -14.66
CA GLY A 465 22.25 -22.49 -16.10
C GLY A 465 21.98 -21.04 -16.46
N LEU A 466 21.61 -20.78 -17.71
CA LEU A 466 21.43 -19.41 -18.24
C LEU A 466 20.40 -18.58 -17.45
N GLY A 467 19.40 -19.23 -16.84
CA GLY A 467 18.43 -18.55 -15.97
C GLY A 467 19.01 -18.05 -14.63
N ASP A 468 20.28 -18.28 -14.30
CA ASP A 468 20.94 -17.66 -13.15
C ASP A 468 21.34 -16.21 -13.39
N VAL A 469 21.59 -15.88 -14.65
CA VAL A 469 22.09 -14.57 -15.04
C VAL A 469 20.89 -13.65 -15.21
N PRO A 470 20.81 -12.53 -14.45
CA PRO A 470 19.79 -11.54 -14.73
C PRO A 470 20.02 -10.96 -16.12
N TYR A 471 18.96 -10.68 -16.87
CA TYR A 471 19.10 -10.17 -18.24
C TYR A 471 19.88 -8.85 -18.34
N TRP A 472 19.93 -8.04 -17.27
CA TRP A 472 20.71 -6.79 -17.27
C TRP A 472 22.20 -7.00 -17.07
N ALA A 473 22.65 -8.16 -16.57
CA ALA A 473 24.08 -8.48 -16.51
C ALA A 473 24.70 -8.74 -17.90
N GLU A 474 23.87 -8.93 -18.93
CA GLU A 474 24.33 -9.04 -20.32
C GLU A 474 24.61 -7.66 -20.94
N GLN A 475 24.03 -6.57 -20.40
CA GLN A 475 24.25 -5.21 -20.91
C GLN A 475 25.62 -4.63 -20.55
N ASP A 476 26.26 -5.14 -19.50
CA ASP A 476 27.64 -4.76 -19.14
C ASP A 476 28.69 -5.52 -19.98
N GLY A 477 28.26 -6.49 -20.81
CA GLY A 477 29.13 -7.37 -21.61
C GLY A 477 29.11 -7.13 -23.13
N ASP A 478 28.06 -6.52 -23.67
CA ASP A 478 27.90 -6.30 -25.11
C ASP A 478 27.59 -4.83 -25.44
N SER A 479 28.65 -4.03 -25.50
CA SER A 479 28.70 -2.82 -26.34
C SER A 479 29.07 -3.19 -27.79
N ALA A 480 28.44 -4.22 -28.35
CA ALA A 480 28.58 -4.58 -29.76
C ALA A 480 27.33 -5.33 -30.26
N GLU A 481 26.90 -4.97 -31.47
CA GLU A 481 25.89 -5.64 -32.31
C GLU A 481 24.41 -5.26 -32.13
N ASN A 482 24.09 -4.07 -32.63
CA ASN A 482 22.89 -3.91 -33.47
C ASN A 482 22.94 -4.94 -34.62
N SER A 483 22.00 -5.88 -34.66
CA SER A 483 21.61 -6.57 -35.89
C SER A 483 20.09 -6.78 -35.93
N PRO A 484 19.42 -6.48 -37.07
CA PRO A 484 17.97 -6.49 -37.19
C PRO A 484 17.41 -7.91 -37.22
N GLU A 485 16.17 -8.02 -36.74
CA GLU A 485 15.36 -9.24 -36.68
C GLU A 485 15.36 -10.03 -38.00
N ALA A 486 15.83 -11.28 -37.95
CA ALA A 486 15.53 -12.27 -38.97
C ALA A 486 14.17 -12.93 -38.66
N ASP A 487 13.18 -12.60 -39.47
CA ASP A 487 11.93 -13.33 -39.62
C ASP A 487 12.23 -14.80 -39.96
N VAL A 488 11.90 -15.74 -39.07
CA VAL A 488 11.83 -17.16 -39.40
C VAL A 488 10.46 -17.69 -39.04
N LYS A 489 9.69 -17.96 -40.10
CA LYS A 489 8.47 -18.78 -40.12
C LYS A 489 8.79 -20.19 -39.63
N ASP A 490 8.02 -20.67 -38.66
CA ASP A 490 7.24 -21.93 -38.72
C ASP A 490 6.31 -22.07 -37.48
#